data_AF-A0A1Q6XI44-F1
#
_entry.id   AF-A0A1Q6XI44-F1
#
_cell.length_a   1.000
_cell.length_b   1.000
_cell.length_c   1.000
_cell.angle_alpha   90.00
_cell.angle_beta   90.00
_cell.angle_gamma   90.00
#
_symmetry.space_group_name_H-M   'P 1'
#
loop_
_entity.id
_entity.type
_entity.pdbx_description
1 polymer ?
#
loop_
_entity_poly.entity_id
_entity_poly.type
_entity_poly.pdbx_seq_one_letter_code
_entity_poly.pdbx_strand_id
1 'polypeptide(L)'
;MKAFELLPSLIRLVADEERADDPSGFLQKLHQRLEDMLHRPSSYHFSAADRLLPWVAPDPSVTDPMLRSTVVTSVLTTFWDADRAARRARLAAVVTDLVKANKRVLLIAPDNRTLTEALLAAAKGLRGAGLQYRSFLCGYEPPVITSEGGINLRDLTFDVQVSAFLGKSQADKAGLRRKLERYLELAPILRYKADKQKDLDEVRHLEWRLLTALGDTQAEIKRLQNLQAVYGRLPLWQRLGMQVVGSNVATMKENCALYEAQKQECMNELEVAQARINDLKPEAHVDPELRPEYEELRDEIERLGGVAKVREVLVMEEDTKRLPFLQAKRVLAVTPVRVIGDAIFHSIRYDALLVDEGPRIPLPLLVACACLARERIVLAGDPHELPPSSPTPYGVSLGWPTSLSRPPAAPAQPAPA
;
A
#
# COMPACT_ATOMS: atom_id res chain seq x y z
N MET A 1 43.37 -7.69 4.96
CA MET A 1 42.79 -6.38 4.64
C MET A 1 41.27 -6.48 4.79
N LYS A 2 40.59 -5.42 5.21
CA LYS A 2 39.11 -5.30 5.24
C LYS A 2 38.64 -4.20 4.27
N ALA A 3 37.39 -4.23 3.80
CA ALA A 3 36.83 -3.21 2.91
C ALA A 3 36.81 -1.83 3.58
N PHE A 4 36.60 -1.78 4.90
CA PHE A 4 36.71 -0.55 5.68
C PHE A 4 38.12 0.06 5.64
N GLU A 5 39.17 -0.77 5.61
CA GLU A 5 40.57 -0.33 5.56
C GLU A 5 40.95 0.25 4.19
N LEU A 6 40.18 -0.06 3.13
CA LEU A 6 40.36 0.52 1.80
C LEU A 6 39.80 1.94 1.68
N LEU A 7 38.83 2.33 2.53
CA LEU A 7 38.14 3.62 2.38
C LEU A 7 39.10 4.83 2.37
N PRO A 8 40.11 4.95 3.25
CA PRO A 8 41.03 6.10 3.21
C PRO A 8 41.81 6.20 1.89
N SER A 9 42.23 5.07 1.33
CA SER A 9 42.91 5.03 0.03
C SER A 9 41.96 5.41 -1.12
N LEU A 10 40.71 4.94 -1.07
CA LEU A 10 39.70 5.28 -2.07
C LEU A 10 39.30 6.76 -2.00
N ILE A 11 39.13 7.34 -0.81
CA ILE A 11 38.84 8.77 -0.63
C ILE A 11 39.94 9.63 -1.26
N ARG A 12 41.21 9.28 -1.03
CA ARG A 12 42.34 10.00 -1.62
C ARG A 12 42.41 9.86 -3.14
N LEU A 13 42.14 8.66 -3.67
CA LEU A 13 42.04 8.45 -5.12
C LEU A 13 40.94 9.31 -5.77
N VAL A 14 39.77 9.41 -5.13
CA VAL A 14 38.67 10.26 -5.62
C VAL A 14 39.06 11.73 -5.54
N ALA A 15 39.69 12.17 -4.44
CA ALA A 15 40.12 13.55 -4.26
C ALA A 15 41.21 14.00 -5.27
N ASP A 16 42.06 13.08 -5.73
CA ASP A 16 43.04 13.37 -6.77
C ASP A 16 42.38 13.56 -8.14
N GLU A 17 41.36 12.77 -8.47
CA GLU A 17 40.59 12.96 -9.70
C GLU A 17 39.66 14.19 -9.64
N GLU A 18 39.12 14.54 -8.46
CA GLU A 18 38.30 15.75 -8.26
C GLU A 18 39.08 17.03 -8.61
N ARG A 19 40.37 17.08 -8.27
CA ARG A 19 41.26 18.21 -8.59
C ARG A 19 41.54 18.35 -10.10
N ALA A 20 41.23 17.33 -10.90
CA ALA A 20 41.57 17.24 -12.32
C ALA A 20 40.43 17.63 -13.28
N ASP A 21 39.36 18.27 -12.77
CA ASP A 21 38.08 18.75 -13.39
C ASP A 21 36.86 17.85 -13.06
N ASP A 22 35.89 18.37 -12.27
CA ASP A 22 34.56 17.78 -12.06
C ASP A 22 33.45 18.75 -12.50
N PRO A 23 32.98 18.68 -13.76
CA PRO A 23 31.91 19.56 -14.24
C PRO A 23 30.52 19.23 -13.66
N SER A 24 30.37 18.12 -12.93
CA SER A 24 29.06 17.58 -12.53
C SER A 24 28.81 17.55 -11.01
N GLY A 25 29.83 17.82 -10.20
CA GLY A 25 29.80 17.69 -8.73
C GLY A 25 29.62 16.24 -8.26
N PHE A 26 29.83 15.26 -9.15
CA PHE A 26 29.67 13.84 -8.85
C PHE A 26 30.81 13.30 -8.00
N LEU A 27 32.05 13.69 -8.30
CA LEU A 27 33.23 13.25 -7.55
C LEU A 27 33.15 13.77 -6.12
N GLN A 28 32.67 15.01 -5.95
CA GLN A 28 32.39 15.58 -4.62
C GLN A 28 31.35 14.75 -3.85
N LYS A 29 30.24 14.33 -4.49
CA LYS A 29 29.23 13.47 -3.85
C LYS A 29 29.75 12.08 -3.51
N LEU A 30 30.59 11.50 -4.36
CA LEU A 30 31.24 10.22 -4.10
C LEU A 30 32.23 10.33 -2.95
N HIS A 31 33.04 11.39 -2.92
CA HIS A 31 33.95 11.70 -1.82
C HIS A 31 33.16 11.79 -0.51
N GLN A 32 32.12 12.63 -0.46
CA GLN A 32 31.25 12.77 0.70
C GLN A 32 30.63 11.44 1.12
N ARG A 33 30.21 10.59 0.17
CA ARG A 33 29.66 9.28 0.46
C ARG A 33 30.67 8.35 1.12
N LEU A 34 31.91 8.33 0.62
CA LEU A 34 32.97 7.50 1.19
C LEU A 34 33.40 8.02 2.57
N GLU A 35 33.41 9.35 2.77
CA GLU A 35 33.61 9.95 4.08
C GLU A 35 32.48 9.60 5.05
N ASP A 36 31.22 9.67 4.62
CA ASP A 36 30.07 9.25 5.43
C ASP A 36 30.20 7.77 5.85
N MET A 37 30.65 6.91 4.95
CA MET A 37 30.92 5.50 5.24
C MET A 37 32.02 5.31 6.28
N LEU A 38 33.06 6.15 6.25
CA LEU A 38 34.16 6.13 7.21
C LEU A 38 33.71 6.59 8.61
N HIS A 39 32.91 7.66 8.68
CA HIS A 39 32.49 8.27 9.94
C HIS A 39 31.24 7.61 10.56
N ARG A 40 30.39 6.96 9.75
CA ARG A 40 29.14 6.31 10.19
C ARG A 40 29.10 4.83 9.77
N PRO A 41 30.04 3.99 10.22
CA PRO A 41 30.15 2.61 9.74
C PRO A 41 28.93 1.74 10.08
N SER A 42 28.17 2.08 11.13
CA SER A 42 26.95 1.36 11.53
C SER A 42 25.80 1.50 10.53
N SER A 43 25.83 2.51 9.67
CA SER A 43 24.80 2.73 8.64
C SER A 43 25.04 1.89 7.37
N TYR A 44 26.14 1.15 7.30
CA TYR A 44 26.59 0.40 6.12
C TYR A 44 26.96 -1.04 6.47
N HIS A 45 26.92 -1.93 5.47
CA HIS A 45 27.16 -3.37 5.62
C HIS A 45 28.51 -3.76 5.03
N PHE A 46 29.59 -3.62 5.81
CA PHE A 46 30.94 -3.98 5.37
C PHE A 46 31.20 -5.49 5.29
N SER A 47 30.44 -6.31 6.02
CA SER A 47 30.66 -7.76 6.08
C SER A 47 30.52 -8.46 4.73
N ALA A 48 29.60 -8.00 3.88
CA ALA A 48 29.44 -8.48 2.52
C ALA A 48 30.54 -7.91 1.61
N ALA A 49 30.83 -6.61 1.73
CA ALA A 49 31.86 -5.94 0.93
C ALA A 49 33.28 -6.49 1.18
N ASP A 50 33.60 -6.95 2.39
CA ASP A 50 34.87 -7.60 2.72
C ASP A 50 35.16 -8.83 1.83
N ARG A 51 34.11 -9.47 1.29
CA ARG A 51 34.26 -10.64 0.42
C ARG A 51 34.75 -10.28 -0.98
N LEU A 52 34.69 -9.00 -1.38
CA LEU A 52 35.24 -8.52 -2.65
C LEU A 52 36.77 -8.39 -2.63
N LEU A 53 37.39 -8.36 -1.46
CA LEU A 53 38.82 -8.09 -1.31
C LEU A 53 39.76 -9.02 -2.06
N PRO A 54 39.52 -10.34 -2.16
CA PRO A 54 40.37 -11.23 -2.96
C PRO A 54 40.47 -10.81 -4.44
N TRP A 55 39.47 -10.09 -4.94
CA TRP A 55 39.44 -9.55 -6.30
C TRP A 55 40.05 -8.16 -6.38
N VAL A 56 39.77 -7.32 -5.38
CA VAL A 56 40.12 -5.91 -5.35
C VAL A 56 41.58 -5.65 -4.97
N ALA A 57 42.04 -6.29 -3.90
CA ALA A 57 43.38 -6.14 -3.34
C ALA A 57 43.99 -7.55 -3.17
N PRO A 58 44.33 -8.21 -4.29
CA PRO A 58 44.83 -9.57 -4.27
C PRO A 58 46.19 -9.65 -3.56
N ASP A 59 46.44 -10.75 -2.86
CA ASP A 59 47.77 -11.02 -2.33
C ASP A 59 48.79 -11.13 -3.47
N PRO A 60 50.02 -10.61 -3.30
CA PRO A 60 51.03 -10.54 -4.35
C PRO A 60 51.46 -11.91 -4.88
N SER A 61 51.14 -13.01 -4.17
CA SER A 61 51.41 -14.38 -4.58
C SER A 61 50.41 -14.96 -5.59
N VAL A 62 49.26 -14.32 -5.82
CA VAL A 62 48.20 -14.81 -6.74
C VAL A 62 47.99 -13.80 -7.87
N THR A 63 48.81 -13.91 -8.90
CA THR A 63 48.78 -13.03 -10.08
C THR A 63 47.72 -13.41 -11.11
N ASP A 64 47.32 -14.69 -11.19
CA ASP A 64 46.35 -15.16 -12.18
C ASP A 64 44.89 -14.90 -11.73
N PRO A 65 44.10 -14.07 -12.46
CA PRO A 65 42.70 -13.83 -12.16
C PRO A 65 41.82 -15.10 -12.29
N MET A 66 42.21 -16.09 -13.09
CA MET A 66 41.45 -17.34 -13.21
C MET A 66 41.52 -18.19 -11.94
N LEU A 67 42.66 -18.18 -11.23
CA LEU A 67 42.79 -18.89 -9.95
C LEU A 67 41.92 -18.27 -8.85
N ARG A 68 41.57 -16.98 -8.98
CA ARG A 68 40.66 -16.26 -8.05
C ARG A 68 39.19 -16.68 -8.22
N SER A 69 38.82 -17.25 -9.38
CA SER A 69 37.44 -17.70 -9.69
C SER A 69 36.94 -18.86 -8.83
N THR A 70 37.84 -19.55 -8.12
CA THR A 70 37.50 -20.68 -7.22
C THR A 70 36.99 -20.24 -5.85
N VAL A 71 37.08 -18.96 -5.50
CA VAL A 71 36.61 -18.42 -4.21
C VAL A 71 35.10 -18.12 -4.29
N VAL A 72 34.28 -19.16 -4.26
CA VAL A 72 32.82 -19.03 -4.08
C VAL A 72 32.50 -19.14 -2.60
N THR A 73 31.87 -18.10 -2.04
CA THR A 73 31.35 -18.13 -0.67
C THR A 73 29.83 -18.01 -0.69
N SER A 74 29.16 -18.38 0.41
CA SER A 74 27.71 -18.20 0.53
C SER A 74 27.27 -16.73 0.37
N VAL A 75 28.18 -15.80 0.66
CA VAL A 75 27.97 -14.35 0.59
C VAL A 75 28.38 -13.75 -0.77
N LEU A 76 29.44 -14.24 -1.40
CA LEU A 76 29.90 -13.79 -2.72
C LEU A 76 29.78 -14.90 -3.77
N THR A 77 28.96 -14.67 -4.79
CA THR A 77 28.86 -15.52 -5.98
C THR A 77 29.45 -14.78 -7.18
N THR A 78 30.31 -15.42 -7.96
CA THR A 78 30.90 -14.83 -9.16
C THR A 78 30.53 -15.60 -10.42
N PHE A 79 30.15 -14.89 -11.48
CA PHE A 79 29.87 -15.43 -12.81
C PHE A 79 30.88 -14.87 -13.81
N TRP A 80 32.00 -15.58 -13.93
CA TRP A 80 33.03 -15.31 -14.92
C TRP A 80 32.76 -16.14 -16.16
N ASP A 81 32.55 -15.47 -17.28
CA ASP A 81 32.36 -16.08 -18.59
C ASP A 81 32.75 -15.03 -19.64
N ALA A 82 33.15 -15.40 -20.84
CA ALA A 82 33.36 -14.44 -21.93
C ALA A 82 32.03 -14.05 -22.58
N ASP A 83 31.05 -14.96 -22.62
CA ASP A 83 29.74 -14.70 -23.25
C ASP A 83 28.82 -13.86 -22.35
N ARG A 84 28.55 -12.63 -22.79
CA ARG A 84 27.64 -11.69 -22.12
C ARG A 84 26.23 -12.24 -21.98
N ALA A 85 25.73 -12.98 -22.97
CA ALA A 85 24.37 -13.50 -22.95
C ALA A 85 24.23 -14.61 -21.89
N ALA A 86 25.18 -15.54 -21.83
CA ALA A 86 25.24 -16.57 -20.79
C ALA A 86 25.32 -15.97 -19.38
N ARG A 87 26.18 -14.95 -19.16
CA ARG A 87 26.28 -14.27 -17.84
C ARG A 87 24.95 -13.67 -17.41
N ARG A 88 24.29 -12.93 -18.31
CA ARG A 88 23.00 -12.28 -18.02
C ARG A 88 21.88 -13.27 -17.81
N ALA A 89 21.87 -14.41 -18.52
CA ALA A 89 20.92 -15.48 -18.26
C ALA A 89 21.08 -16.05 -16.83
N ARG A 90 22.32 -16.25 -16.37
CA ARG A 90 22.61 -16.67 -14.98
C ARG A 90 22.20 -15.59 -13.97
N LEU A 91 22.52 -14.32 -14.23
CA LEU A 91 22.05 -13.21 -13.38
C LEU A 91 20.52 -13.16 -13.30
N ALA A 92 19.82 -13.30 -14.42
CA ALA A 92 18.35 -13.30 -14.46
C ALA A 92 17.74 -14.47 -13.67
N ALA A 93 18.38 -15.64 -13.69
CA ALA A 93 17.98 -16.77 -12.85
C ALA A 93 18.13 -16.42 -11.36
N VAL A 94 19.26 -15.83 -10.96
CA VAL A 94 19.47 -15.39 -9.58
C VAL A 94 18.48 -14.30 -9.15
N VAL A 95 18.18 -13.32 -10.02
CA VAL A 95 17.12 -12.33 -9.77
C VAL A 95 15.79 -13.04 -9.48
N THR A 96 15.44 -14.02 -10.30
CA THR A 96 14.18 -14.76 -10.17
C THR A 96 14.11 -15.50 -8.84
N ASP A 97 15.19 -16.16 -8.42
CA ASP A 97 15.26 -16.88 -7.15
C ASP A 97 15.18 -15.95 -5.95
N LEU A 98 15.86 -14.80 -6.01
CA LEU A 98 15.82 -13.78 -4.95
C LEU A 98 14.43 -13.14 -4.84
N VAL A 99 13.76 -12.87 -5.96
CA VAL A 99 12.38 -12.38 -5.98
C VAL A 99 11.43 -13.41 -5.38
N LYS A 100 11.57 -14.69 -5.72
CA LYS A 100 10.79 -15.79 -5.11
C LYS A 100 11.03 -15.91 -3.61
N ALA A 101 12.26 -15.70 -3.15
CA ALA A 101 12.63 -15.64 -1.73
C ALA A 101 12.23 -14.32 -1.04
N ASN A 102 11.49 -13.44 -1.73
CA ASN A 102 11.02 -12.15 -1.23
C ASN A 102 12.15 -11.19 -0.81
N LYS A 103 13.35 -11.37 -1.38
CA LYS A 103 14.53 -10.54 -1.12
C LYS A 103 14.52 -9.28 -1.98
N ARG A 104 15.06 -8.19 -1.45
CA ARG A 104 15.28 -6.92 -2.17
C ARG A 104 16.66 -6.90 -2.83
N VAL A 105 16.68 -6.55 -4.10
CA VAL A 105 17.85 -6.61 -4.95
C VAL A 105 18.15 -5.25 -5.54
N LEU A 106 19.41 -4.83 -5.41
CA LEU A 106 19.99 -3.75 -6.18
C LEU A 106 20.71 -4.35 -7.39
N LEU A 107 20.27 -4.03 -8.61
CA LEU A 107 20.93 -4.43 -9.85
C LEU A 107 21.68 -3.23 -10.42
N ILE A 108 22.99 -3.34 -10.56
CA ILE A 108 23.84 -2.30 -11.12
C ILE A 108 24.56 -2.77 -12.38
N ALA A 109 24.81 -1.84 -13.29
CA ALA A 109 25.58 -2.04 -14.51
C ALA A 109 26.37 -0.76 -14.82
N PRO A 110 27.49 -0.83 -15.56
CA PRO A 110 28.39 0.31 -15.77
C PRO A 110 27.73 1.47 -16.53
N ASP A 111 26.82 1.17 -17.45
CA ASP A 111 26.17 2.17 -18.30
C ASP A 111 24.69 1.84 -18.51
N ASN A 112 23.91 2.84 -18.95
CA ASN A 112 22.47 2.68 -19.10
C ASN A 112 22.09 1.63 -20.17
N ARG A 113 22.93 1.42 -21.20
CA ARG A 113 22.68 0.41 -22.23
C ARG A 113 22.79 -1.00 -21.64
N THR A 114 23.90 -1.29 -20.98
CA THR A 114 24.12 -2.57 -20.28
C THR A 114 23.08 -2.80 -19.19
N LEU A 115 22.70 -1.75 -18.45
CA LEU A 115 21.62 -1.83 -17.47
C LEU A 115 20.29 -2.23 -18.11
N THR A 116 19.96 -1.63 -19.24
CA THR A 116 18.71 -1.93 -19.97
C THR A 116 18.69 -3.38 -20.46
N GLU A 117 19.82 -3.87 -20.98
CA GLU A 117 19.98 -5.26 -21.43
C GLU A 117 19.87 -6.26 -20.25
N ALA A 118 20.46 -5.94 -19.10
CA ALA A 118 20.35 -6.74 -17.87
C ALA A 118 18.91 -6.74 -17.32
N LEU A 119 18.24 -5.58 -17.31
CA LEU A 119 16.85 -5.43 -16.91
C LEU A 119 15.91 -6.25 -17.82
N LEU A 120 16.17 -6.25 -19.13
CA LEU A 120 15.43 -7.06 -20.09
C LEU A 120 15.61 -8.56 -19.81
N ALA A 121 16.84 -9.01 -19.56
CA ALA A 121 17.12 -10.40 -19.22
C ALA A 121 16.38 -10.82 -17.93
N ALA A 122 16.41 -9.97 -16.89
CA ALA A 122 15.67 -10.19 -15.65
C ALA A 122 14.14 -10.24 -15.89
N ALA A 123 13.60 -9.36 -16.74
CA ALA A 123 12.18 -9.37 -17.09
C ALA A 123 11.78 -10.63 -17.86
N LYS A 124 12.62 -11.10 -18.80
CA LYS A 124 12.43 -12.38 -19.52
C LYS A 124 12.46 -13.56 -18.53
N GLY A 125 13.42 -13.57 -17.59
CA GLY A 125 13.53 -14.60 -16.55
C GLY A 125 12.30 -14.68 -15.64
N LEU A 126 11.84 -13.54 -15.11
CA LEU A 126 10.63 -13.47 -14.28
C LEU A 126 9.38 -13.91 -15.04
N ARG A 127 9.23 -13.47 -16.30
CA ARG A 127 8.12 -13.90 -17.16
C ARG A 127 8.14 -15.41 -17.40
N GLY A 128 9.32 -15.98 -17.70
CA GLY A 128 9.50 -17.42 -17.88
C GLY A 128 9.16 -18.22 -16.62
N ALA A 129 9.33 -17.64 -15.44
CA ALA A 129 8.94 -18.22 -14.15
C ALA A 129 7.46 -17.98 -13.76
N GLY A 130 6.65 -17.39 -14.64
CA GLY A 130 5.23 -17.09 -14.39
C GLY A 130 4.98 -15.88 -13.47
N LEU A 131 5.99 -15.06 -13.20
CA LEU A 131 5.87 -13.90 -12.31
C LEU A 131 5.54 -12.61 -13.08
N GLN A 132 4.72 -11.74 -12.47
CA GLN A 132 4.39 -10.43 -13.01
C GLN A 132 5.57 -9.46 -12.86
N TYR A 133 6.49 -9.48 -13.83
CA TYR A 133 7.75 -8.69 -13.80
C TYR A 133 7.54 -7.19 -13.51
N ARG A 134 6.44 -6.57 -13.98
CA ARG A 134 6.13 -5.14 -13.75
C ARG A 134 5.92 -4.80 -12.27
N SER A 135 5.43 -5.75 -11.48
CA SER A 135 5.20 -5.57 -10.04
C SER A 135 6.50 -5.58 -9.25
N PHE A 136 7.53 -6.29 -9.74
CA PHE A 136 8.78 -6.52 -9.03
C PHE A 136 9.93 -5.62 -9.49
N LEU A 137 10.03 -5.37 -10.80
CA LEU A 137 11.14 -4.62 -11.42
C LEU A 137 10.81 -3.13 -11.54
N CYS A 138 11.83 -2.30 -11.31
CA CYS A 138 11.83 -0.88 -11.64
C CYS A 138 13.23 -0.47 -12.13
N GLY A 139 13.30 0.11 -13.33
CA GLY A 139 14.49 0.77 -13.85
C GLY A 139 14.45 2.25 -13.49
N TYR A 140 15.49 2.74 -12.80
CA TYR A 140 15.54 4.13 -12.37
C TYR A 140 15.78 5.10 -13.54
N GLU A 141 16.58 4.67 -14.51
CA GLU A 141 16.94 5.48 -15.68
C GLU A 141 16.09 5.12 -16.90
N PRO A 142 15.90 6.06 -17.84
CA PRO A 142 15.14 5.80 -19.07
C PRO A 142 15.87 4.77 -19.93
N PRO A 143 15.21 3.68 -20.37
CA PRO A 143 15.88 2.60 -21.07
C PRO A 143 16.30 3.04 -22.47
N VAL A 144 17.48 2.58 -22.89
CA VAL A 144 17.98 2.79 -24.26
C VAL A 144 17.22 1.90 -25.26
N ILE A 145 16.91 0.66 -24.84
CA ILE A 145 16.09 -0.29 -25.59
C ILE A 145 14.64 -0.10 -25.16
N THR A 146 13.75 0.19 -26.11
CA THR A 146 12.36 0.53 -25.78
C THR A 146 11.48 -0.71 -25.62
N SER A 147 11.62 -1.69 -26.52
CA SER A 147 10.90 -2.97 -26.43
C SER A 147 11.65 -4.10 -27.14
N GLU A 148 11.65 -5.29 -26.54
CA GLU A 148 12.20 -6.49 -27.16
C GLU A 148 11.50 -7.74 -26.58
N GLY A 149 11.26 -8.77 -27.41
CA GLY A 149 10.67 -10.03 -26.95
C GLY A 149 9.28 -9.89 -26.30
N GLY A 150 8.48 -8.93 -26.76
CA GLY A 150 7.16 -8.63 -26.19
C GLY A 150 7.21 -8.03 -24.77
N ILE A 151 8.37 -7.54 -24.33
CA ILE A 151 8.54 -6.77 -23.09
C ILE A 151 8.75 -5.31 -23.50
N ASN A 152 7.90 -4.42 -22.99
CA ASN A 152 8.10 -2.98 -23.11
C ASN A 152 8.83 -2.49 -21.86
N LEU A 153 10.07 -2.02 -22.03
CA LEU A 153 10.91 -1.57 -20.92
C LEU A 153 10.52 -0.16 -20.46
N ARG A 154 9.81 0.62 -21.29
CA ARG A 154 9.28 1.94 -20.87
C ARG A 154 8.32 1.82 -19.70
N ASP A 155 7.54 0.74 -19.65
CA ASP A 155 6.62 0.44 -18.55
C ASP A 155 7.36 0.11 -17.23
N LEU A 156 8.67 -0.16 -17.32
CA LEU A 156 9.52 -0.43 -16.16
C LEU A 156 10.24 0.82 -15.64
N THR A 157 10.12 1.96 -16.33
CA THR A 157 10.75 3.20 -15.87
C THR A 157 10.13 3.71 -14.59
N PHE A 158 10.99 4.28 -13.75
CA PHE A 158 10.59 4.90 -12.49
C PHE A 158 9.49 5.94 -12.69
N ASP A 159 9.65 6.88 -13.63
CA ASP A 159 8.67 7.95 -13.83
C ASP A 159 7.29 7.43 -14.28
N VAL A 160 7.25 6.47 -15.21
CA VAL A 160 5.99 5.87 -15.67
C VAL A 160 5.32 5.08 -14.56
N GLN A 161 6.08 4.30 -13.79
CA GLN A 161 5.50 3.51 -12.71
C GLN A 161 5.07 4.37 -11.52
N VAL A 162 5.82 5.44 -11.20
CA VAL A 162 5.45 6.40 -10.15
C VAL A 162 4.20 7.16 -10.55
N SER A 163 4.12 7.69 -11.78
CA SER A 163 2.92 8.37 -12.26
C SER A 163 1.69 7.45 -12.27
N ALA A 164 1.83 6.19 -12.67
CA ALA A 164 0.75 5.20 -12.56
C ALA A 164 0.36 4.91 -11.10
N PHE A 165 1.33 4.80 -10.20
CA PHE A 165 1.10 4.60 -8.76
C PHE A 165 0.38 5.80 -8.13
N LEU A 166 0.81 7.02 -8.46
CA LEU A 166 0.19 8.26 -8.02
C LEU A 166 -1.22 8.40 -8.58
N GLY A 167 -1.42 8.15 -9.87
CA GLY A 167 -2.73 8.18 -10.50
C GLY A 167 -3.72 7.20 -9.85
N LYS A 168 -3.26 5.98 -9.53
CA LYS A 168 -4.08 5.02 -8.79
C LYS A 168 -4.40 5.53 -7.37
N SER A 169 -3.40 6.03 -6.64
CA SER A 169 -3.60 6.60 -5.30
C SER A 169 -4.59 7.77 -5.29
N GLN A 170 -4.53 8.64 -6.30
CA GLN A 170 -5.45 9.77 -6.45
C GLN A 170 -6.87 9.28 -6.79
N ALA A 171 -7.01 8.29 -7.67
CA ALA A 171 -8.31 7.70 -7.99
C ALA A 171 -8.95 7.02 -6.77
N ASP A 172 -8.15 6.27 -5.99
CA ASP A 172 -8.60 5.63 -4.76
C ASP A 172 -9.03 6.68 -3.72
N LYS A 173 -8.25 7.77 -3.55
CA LYS A 173 -8.63 8.91 -2.69
C LYS A 173 -9.90 9.61 -3.18
N ALA A 174 -10.06 9.83 -4.48
CA ALA A 174 -11.26 10.44 -5.05
C ALA A 174 -12.49 9.54 -4.85
N GLY A 175 -12.35 8.22 -5.01
CA GLY A 175 -13.40 7.25 -4.71
C GLY A 175 -13.77 7.28 -3.22
N LEU A 176 -12.77 7.28 -2.33
CA LEU A 176 -12.98 7.37 -0.89
C LEU A 176 -13.66 8.68 -0.48
N ARG A 177 -13.30 9.80 -1.12
CA ARG A 177 -13.93 11.10 -0.91
C ARG A 177 -15.41 11.08 -1.29
N ARG A 178 -15.76 10.55 -2.47
CA ARG A 178 -17.16 10.42 -2.90
C ARG A 178 -17.97 9.56 -1.94
N LYS A 179 -17.41 8.43 -1.51
CA LYS A 179 -18.05 7.54 -0.53
C LYS A 179 -18.28 8.24 0.81
N LEU A 180 -17.28 8.99 1.29
CA LEU A 180 -17.41 9.76 2.52
C LEU A 180 -18.45 10.88 2.40
N GLU A 181 -18.44 11.63 1.31
CA GLU A 181 -19.42 12.68 1.03
C GLU A 181 -20.85 12.08 1.02
N ARG A 182 -21.05 10.98 0.30
CA ARG A 182 -22.33 10.28 0.24
C ARG A 182 -22.79 9.75 1.60
N TYR A 183 -21.88 9.17 2.40
CA TYR A 183 -22.19 8.73 3.76
C TYR A 183 -22.65 9.89 4.65
N LEU A 184 -21.97 11.03 4.57
CA LEU A 184 -22.30 12.22 5.36
C LEU A 184 -23.61 12.88 4.90
N GLU A 185 -23.98 12.76 3.63
CA GLU A 185 -25.28 13.19 3.10
C GLU A 185 -26.44 12.30 3.58
N LEU A 186 -26.26 10.98 3.54
CA LEU A 186 -27.30 10.01 3.90
C LEU A 186 -27.58 9.94 5.40
N ALA A 187 -26.56 10.10 6.24
CA ALA A 187 -26.67 10.01 7.69
C ALA A 187 -27.78 10.91 8.30
N PRO A 188 -27.86 12.23 8.02
CA PRO A 188 -28.91 13.09 8.57
C PRO A 188 -30.30 12.73 8.02
N ILE A 189 -30.41 12.37 6.74
CA ILE A 189 -31.69 12.02 6.10
C ILE A 189 -32.27 10.77 6.77
N LEU A 190 -31.46 9.73 6.92
CA LEU A 190 -31.91 8.47 7.54
C LEU A 190 -32.24 8.66 9.03
N ARG A 191 -31.48 9.49 9.74
CA ARG A 191 -31.79 9.83 11.13
C ARG A 191 -33.15 10.54 11.25
N TYR A 192 -33.38 11.55 10.42
CA TYR A 192 -34.66 12.27 10.39
C TYR A 192 -35.83 11.32 10.09
N LYS A 193 -35.71 10.48 9.05
CA LYS A 193 -36.76 9.52 8.69
C LYS A 193 -36.98 8.45 9.77
N ALA A 194 -35.93 8.01 10.46
CA ALA A 194 -36.03 7.07 11.57
C ALA A 194 -36.76 7.68 12.78
N ASP A 195 -36.53 8.95 13.08
CA ASP A 195 -37.27 9.64 14.15
C ASP A 195 -38.75 9.81 13.77
N LYS A 196 -39.05 10.14 12.50
CA LYS A 196 -40.44 10.17 12.00
C LYS A 196 -41.13 8.81 12.01
N GLN A 197 -40.38 7.72 11.79
CA GLN A 197 -40.92 6.38 11.91
C GLN A 197 -41.30 6.06 13.35
N LYS A 198 -40.51 6.48 14.35
CA LYS A 198 -40.87 6.34 15.77
C LYS A 198 -42.14 7.12 16.10
N ASP A 199 -42.23 8.38 15.66
CA ASP A 199 -43.44 9.20 15.84
C ASP A 199 -44.67 8.51 15.24
N LEU A 200 -44.52 7.92 14.04
CA LEU A 200 -45.59 7.19 13.37
C LEU A 200 -46.01 5.94 14.17
N ASP A 201 -45.05 5.18 14.69
CA ASP A 201 -45.31 3.97 15.48
C ASP A 201 -45.99 4.31 16.81
N GLU A 202 -45.62 5.43 17.45
CA GLU A 202 -46.29 5.95 18.65
C GLU A 202 -47.75 6.34 18.35
N VAL A 203 -48.01 7.07 17.27
CA VAL A 203 -49.39 7.47 16.89
C VAL A 203 -50.23 6.25 16.50
N ARG A 204 -49.66 5.26 15.80
CA ARG A 204 -50.34 3.98 15.53
C ARG A 204 -50.68 3.21 16.79
N HIS A 205 -49.79 3.26 17.79
CA HIS A 205 -50.07 2.65 19.07
C HIS A 205 -51.24 3.36 19.79
N LEU A 206 -51.31 4.69 19.71
CA LEU A 206 -52.47 5.45 20.21
C LEU A 206 -53.75 5.10 19.46
N GLU A 207 -53.74 5.03 18.14
CA GLU A 207 -54.87 4.61 17.31
C GLU A 207 -55.39 3.23 17.77
N TRP A 208 -54.50 2.26 17.95
CA TRP A 208 -54.85 0.92 18.43
C TRP A 208 -55.48 0.96 19.83
N ARG A 209 -54.94 1.77 20.75
CA ARG A 209 -55.49 1.94 22.11
C ARG A 209 -56.89 2.55 22.06
N LEU A 210 -57.11 3.56 21.23
CA LEU A 210 -58.41 4.22 21.06
C LEU A 210 -59.44 3.28 20.45
N LEU A 211 -59.07 2.50 19.43
CA LEU A 211 -59.94 1.48 18.83
C LEU A 211 -60.34 0.40 19.85
N THR A 212 -59.41 -0.01 20.71
CA THR A 212 -59.68 -0.97 21.79
C THR A 212 -60.66 -0.40 22.82
N ALA A 213 -60.41 0.82 23.31
CA ALA A 213 -61.31 1.50 24.24
C ALA A 213 -62.71 1.75 23.63
N LEU A 214 -62.78 2.04 22.34
CA LEU A 214 -64.05 2.19 21.62
C LEU A 214 -64.81 0.87 21.51
N GLY A 215 -64.11 -0.25 21.29
CA GLY A 215 -64.68 -1.59 21.34
C GLY A 215 -65.24 -1.94 22.71
N ASP A 216 -64.49 -1.65 23.78
CA ASP A 216 -64.88 -1.91 25.16
C ASP A 216 -66.10 -1.08 25.60
N THR A 217 -66.08 0.24 25.33
CA THR A 217 -67.22 1.13 25.62
C THR A 217 -68.46 0.72 24.84
N GLN A 218 -68.32 0.31 23.57
CA GLN A 218 -69.44 -0.18 22.78
C GLN A 218 -70.00 -1.51 23.29
N ALA A 219 -69.15 -2.40 23.80
CA ALA A 219 -69.59 -3.64 24.44
C ALA A 219 -70.39 -3.36 25.72
N GLU A 220 -69.95 -2.42 26.55
CA GLU A 220 -70.65 -2.06 27.79
C GLU A 220 -71.98 -1.33 27.52
N ILE A 221 -72.04 -0.44 26.52
CA ILE A 221 -73.30 0.16 26.05
C ILE A 221 -74.29 -0.94 25.64
N LYS A 222 -73.86 -1.89 24.79
CA LYS A 222 -74.72 -3.01 24.35
C LYS A 222 -75.18 -3.86 25.54
N ARG A 223 -74.30 -4.12 26.51
CA ARG A 223 -74.62 -4.88 27.71
C ARG A 223 -75.69 -4.19 28.55
N LEU A 224 -75.54 -2.88 28.80
CA LEU A 224 -76.52 -2.10 29.56
C LEU A 224 -77.87 -2.00 28.84
N GLN A 225 -77.87 -1.78 27.52
CA GLN A 225 -79.09 -1.77 26.71
C GLN A 225 -79.83 -3.12 26.76
N ASN A 226 -79.10 -4.24 26.65
CA ASN A 226 -79.68 -5.58 26.76
C ASN A 226 -80.26 -5.84 28.17
N LEU A 227 -79.53 -5.46 29.22
CA LEU A 227 -80.02 -5.56 30.60
C LEU A 227 -81.28 -4.74 30.82
N GLN A 228 -81.35 -3.52 30.28
CA GLN A 228 -82.51 -2.66 30.36
C GLN A 228 -83.74 -3.29 29.68
N ALA A 229 -83.57 -3.90 28.50
CA ALA A 229 -84.65 -4.56 27.76
C ALA A 229 -85.24 -5.77 28.51
N VAL A 230 -84.42 -6.48 29.28
CA VAL A 230 -84.82 -7.68 30.03
C VAL A 230 -85.23 -7.36 31.47
N TYR A 231 -84.86 -6.19 32.01
CA TYR A 231 -85.05 -5.80 33.42
C TYR A 231 -86.47 -6.03 33.95
N GLY A 232 -87.49 -5.68 33.15
CA GLY A 232 -88.90 -5.86 33.53
C GLY A 232 -89.34 -7.32 33.67
N ARG A 233 -88.63 -8.25 33.03
CA ARG A 233 -88.91 -9.69 33.03
C ARG A 233 -88.13 -10.45 34.11
N LEU A 234 -87.22 -9.79 34.84
CA LEU A 234 -86.42 -10.44 35.88
C LEU A 234 -87.26 -10.70 37.16
N PRO A 235 -86.97 -11.77 37.91
CA PRO A 235 -87.51 -11.99 39.25
C PRO A 235 -87.31 -10.79 40.18
N LEU A 236 -88.27 -10.55 41.09
CA LEU A 236 -88.26 -9.43 42.04
C LEU A 236 -87.00 -9.37 42.92
N TRP A 237 -86.52 -10.53 43.40
CA TRP A 237 -85.31 -10.60 44.23
C TRP A 237 -84.04 -10.19 43.47
N GLN A 238 -83.93 -10.50 42.17
CA GLN A 238 -82.82 -10.05 41.33
C GLN A 238 -82.86 -8.54 41.10
N ARG A 239 -84.06 -7.96 40.89
CA ARG A 239 -84.23 -6.50 40.75
C ARG A 239 -83.85 -5.75 42.04
N LEU A 240 -84.27 -6.27 43.19
CA LEU A 240 -83.89 -5.71 44.50
C LEU A 240 -82.38 -5.81 44.73
N GLY A 241 -81.76 -6.95 44.38
CA GLY A 241 -80.31 -7.12 44.45
C GLY A 241 -79.55 -6.13 43.54
N MET A 242 -80.03 -5.91 42.32
CA MET A 242 -79.44 -4.93 41.39
C MET A 242 -79.61 -3.49 41.91
N GLN A 243 -80.72 -3.16 42.56
CA GLN A 243 -80.92 -1.84 43.18
C GLN A 243 -79.97 -1.58 44.36
N VAL A 244 -79.62 -2.61 45.15
CA VAL A 244 -78.62 -2.50 46.24
C VAL A 244 -77.21 -2.22 45.69
N VAL A 245 -76.90 -2.75 44.52
CA VAL A 245 -75.64 -2.49 43.79
C VAL A 245 -75.71 -1.17 42.99
N GLY A 246 -76.78 -0.38 43.16
CA GLY A 246 -76.96 0.92 42.46
C GLY A 246 -77.35 0.80 40.99
N SER A 247 -77.68 -0.41 40.52
CA SER A 247 -78.06 -0.69 39.12
C SER A 247 -79.58 -0.66 38.95
N ASN A 248 -80.15 0.54 38.84
CA ASN A 248 -81.56 0.77 38.53
C ASN A 248 -81.71 1.24 37.07
N VAL A 249 -82.95 1.29 36.55
CA VAL A 249 -83.18 1.68 35.13
C VAL A 249 -82.74 3.13 34.84
N ALA A 250 -82.79 4.02 35.83
CA ALA A 250 -82.36 5.41 35.67
C ALA A 250 -80.82 5.53 35.63
N THR A 251 -80.11 4.86 36.55
CA THR A 251 -78.64 4.83 36.60
C THR A 251 -78.05 4.07 35.42
N MET A 252 -78.72 3.03 34.90
CA MET A 252 -78.33 2.39 33.64
C MET A 252 -78.45 3.34 32.45
N LYS A 253 -79.48 4.18 32.38
CA LYS A 253 -79.63 5.20 31.33
C LYS A 253 -78.56 6.29 31.45
N GLU A 254 -78.27 6.75 32.66
CA GLU A 254 -77.20 7.72 32.93
C GLU A 254 -75.84 7.15 32.54
N ASN A 255 -75.53 5.90 32.92
CA ASN A 255 -74.29 5.23 32.54
C ASN A 255 -74.18 5.02 31.03
N CYS A 256 -75.28 4.65 30.34
CA CYS A 256 -75.31 4.60 28.87
C CYS A 256 -74.95 5.96 28.26
N ALA A 257 -75.53 7.06 28.75
CA ALA A 257 -75.23 8.40 28.26
C ALA A 257 -73.76 8.80 28.50
N LEU A 258 -73.18 8.40 29.65
CA LEU A 258 -71.77 8.60 29.95
C LEU A 258 -70.86 7.81 28.98
N TYR A 259 -71.15 6.54 28.74
CA TYR A 259 -70.38 5.74 27.79
C TYR A 259 -70.55 6.22 26.34
N GLU A 260 -71.72 6.75 25.96
CA GLU A 260 -71.95 7.39 24.66
C GLU A 260 -71.11 8.67 24.51
N ALA A 261 -70.99 9.48 25.56
CA ALA A 261 -70.11 10.64 25.56
C ALA A 261 -68.62 10.24 25.44
N GLN A 262 -68.17 9.24 26.21
CA GLN A 262 -66.81 8.69 26.11
C GLN A 262 -66.51 8.11 24.73
N LYS A 263 -67.48 7.41 24.12
CA LYS A 263 -67.37 6.91 22.75
C LYS A 263 -67.15 8.06 21.76
N GLN A 264 -67.89 9.16 21.90
CA GLN A 264 -67.75 10.31 21.01
C GLN A 264 -66.38 11.00 21.19
N GLU A 265 -65.88 11.09 22.43
CA GLU A 265 -64.54 11.60 22.72
C GLU A 265 -63.45 10.73 22.07
N CYS A 266 -63.53 9.40 22.24
CA CYS A 266 -62.62 8.46 21.59
C CYS A 266 -62.66 8.55 20.05
N MET A 267 -63.84 8.76 19.46
CA MET A 267 -63.98 8.96 18.01
C MET A 267 -63.28 10.23 17.54
N ASN A 268 -63.44 11.35 18.26
CA ASN A 268 -62.79 12.61 17.91
C ASN A 268 -61.26 12.48 18.01
N GLU A 269 -60.74 11.84 19.05
CA GLU A 269 -59.29 11.59 19.20
C GLU A 269 -58.75 10.65 18.10
N LEU A 270 -59.54 9.66 17.68
CA LEU A 270 -59.18 8.75 16.61
C LEU A 270 -59.06 9.47 15.27
N GLU A 271 -59.97 10.41 14.96
CA GLU A 271 -59.88 11.22 13.75
C GLU A 271 -58.59 12.07 13.71
N VAL A 272 -58.20 12.65 14.85
CA VAL A 272 -56.94 13.39 14.98
C VAL A 272 -55.73 12.47 14.80
N ALA A 273 -55.74 11.29 15.42
CA ALA A 273 -54.67 10.31 15.26
C ALA A 273 -54.55 9.85 13.80
N GLN A 274 -55.67 9.58 13.13
CA GLN A 274 -55.72 9.17 11.72
C GLN A 274 -55.17 10.26 10.79
N ALA A 275 -55.55 11.52 11.02
CA ALA A 275 -55.01 12.65 10.27
C ALA A 275 -53.48 12.73 10.44
N ARG A 276 -52.99 12.57 11.68
CA ARG A 276 -51.56 12.61 11.96
C ARG A 276 -50.78 11.45 11.33
N ILE A 277 -51.36 10.25 11.30
CA ILE A 277 -50.78 9.08 10.59
C ILE A 277 -50.64 9.38 9.10
N ASN A 278 -51.65 10.00 8.49
CA ASN A 278 -51.62 10.34 7.07
C ASN A 278 -50.52 11.37 6.74
N ASP A 279 -50.26 12.31 7.65
CA ASP A 279 -49.17 13.29 7.51
C ASP A 279 -47.78 12.66 7.72
N LEU A 280 -47.63 11.79 8.72
CA LEU A 280 -46.34 11.18 9.08
C LEU A 280 -45.90 10.07 8.12
N LYS A 281 -46.85 9.35 7.51
CA LYS A 281 -46.56 8.23 6.61
C LYS A 281 -45.63 8.59 5.43
N PRO A 282 -45.83 9.70 4.68
CA PRO A 282 -44.90 10.09 3.63
C PRO A 282 -43.55 10.59 4.18
N GLU A 283 -43.53 11.25 5.34
CA GLU A 283 -42.29 11.77 5.96
C GLU A 283 -41.39 10.64 6.49
N ALA A 284 -41.99 9.59 7.05
CA ALA A 284 -41.30 8.41 7.57
C ALA A 284 -40.86 7.43 6.46
N HIS A 285 -41.35 7.59 5.23
CA HIS A 285 -41.04 6.69 4.14
C HIS A 285 -39.56 6.76 3.73
N VAL A 286 -38.83 5.67 3.97
CA VAL A 286 -37.45 5.49 3.50
C VAL A 286 -37.47 4.68 2.22
N ASP A 287 -36.85 5.20 1.15
CA ASP A 287 -36.66 4.43 -0.07
C ASP A 287 -35.85 3.16 0.25
N PRO A 288 -36.28 1.99 -0.22
CA PRO A 288 -35.69 0.70 0.18
C PRO A 288 -34.23 0.56 -0.23
N GLU A 289 -33.75 1.36 -1.18
CA GLU A 289 -32.37 1.37 -1.67
C GLU A 289 -31.41 2.19 -0.79
N LEU A 290 -31.91 3.19 -0.06
CA LEU A 290 -31.05 4.10 0.72
C LEU A 290 -30.48 3.46 1.99
N ARG A 291 -31.22 2.54 2.61
CA ARG A 291 -30.75 1.80 3.79
C ARG A 291 -29.54 0.89 3.49
N PRO A 292 -29.61 -0.03 2.50
CA PRO A 292 -28.47 -0.88 2.18
C PRO A 292 -27.27 -0.06 1.70
N GLU A 293 -27.48 1.00 0.90
CA GLU A 293 -26.39 1.89 0.48
C GLU A 293 -25.67 2.51 1.69
N TYR A 294 -26.43 3.03 2.67
CA TYR A 294 -25.85 3.60 3.88
C TYR A 294 -25.14 2.57 4.75
N GLU A 295 -25.71 1.37 4.91
CA GLU A 295 -25.11 0.29 5.69
C GLU A 295 -23.79 -0.18 5.06
N GLU A 296 -23.73 -0.35 3.74
CA GLU A 296 -22.50 -0.66 3.01
C GLU A 296 -21.44 0.43 3.20
N LEU A 297 -21.82 1.71 3.06
CA LEU A 297 -20.92 2.84 3.25
C LEU A 297 -20.42 2.94 4.70
N ARG A 298 -21.31 2.71 5.67
CA ARG A 298 -20.96 2.70 7.10
C ARG A 298 -19.93 1.61 7.40
N ASP A 299 -20.21 0.38 6.96
CA ASP A 299 -19.35 -0.78 7.22
C ASP A 299 -17.98 -0.63 6.54
N GLU A 300 -17.93 -0.02 5.34
CA GLU A 300 -16.67 0.33 4.69
C GLU A 300 -15.88 1.40 5.45
N ILE A 301 -16.55 2.47 5.92
CA ILE A 301 -15.90 3.54 6.69
C ILE A 301 -15.41 3.02 8.05
N GLU A 302 -16.17 2.17 8.72
CA GLU A 302 -15.78 1.52 9.98
C GLU A 302 -14.57 0.61 9.78
N ARG A 303 -14.54 -0.18 8.70
CA ARG A 303 -13.37 -1.02 8.33
C ARG A 303 -12.09 -0.21 8.13
N LEU A 304 -12.22 1.04 7.68
CA LEU A 304 -11.10 1.97 7.48
C LEU A 304 -10.70 2.74 8.75
N GLY A 305 -11.31 2.45 9.91
CA GLY A 305 -11.01 3.11 11.18
C GLY A 305 -11.87 4.34 11.46
N GLY A 306 -13.00 4.48 10.76
CA GLY A 306 -13.97 5.54 10.95
C GLY A 306 -13.67 6.84 10.20
N VAL A 307 -14.61 7.78 10.29
CA VAL A 307 -14.58 9.06 9.55
C VAL A 307 -13.30 9.87 9.82
N ALA A 308 -12.81 9.88 11.06
CA ALA A 308 -11.61 10.62 11.44
C ALA A 308 -10.37 10.11 10.70
N LYS A 309 -10.20 8.78 10.64
CA LYS A 309 -9.05 8.17 9.97
C LYS A 309 -9.11 8.34 8.45
N VAL A 310 -10.31 8.21 7.88
CA VAL A 310 -10.55 8.49 6.45
C VAL A 310 -10.18 9.92 6.09
N ARG A 311 -10.58 10.92 6.90
CA ARG A 311 -10.20 12.33 6.69
C ARG A 311 -8.70 12.54 6.78
N GLU A 312 -8.02 11.91 7.72
CA GLU A 312 -6.55 11.96 7.84
C GLU A 312 -5.88 11.45 6.55
N VAL A 313 -6.29 10.28 6.04
CA VAL A 313 -5.76 9.68 4.80
C VAL A 313 -5.99 10.58 3.59
N LEU A 314 -7.13 11.27 3.53
CA LEU A 314 -7.43 12.24 2.47
C LEU A 314 -6.50 13.46 2.56
N VAL A 315 -6.21 13.95 3.77
CA VAL A 315 -5.34 15.11 4.03
C VAL A 315 -3.85 14.81 3.84
N MET A 316 -3.39 13.57 4.06
CA MET A 316 -1.97 13.23 3.87
C MET A 316 -1.47 13.62 2.47
N GLU A 317 -0.62 14.64 2.41
CA GLU A 317 -0.09 15.22 1.17
C GLU A 317 0.77 14.24 0.37
N GLU A 318 0.83 14.47 -0.94
CA GLU A 318 1.42 13.55 -1.92
C GLU A 318 2.94 13.65 -2.06
N ASP A 319 3.54 14.65 -1.42
CA ASP A 319 4.90 15.09 -1.73
C ASP A 319 5.99 14.13 -1.25
N THR A 320 5.65 13.11 -0.45
CA THR A 320 6.61 12.12 0.08
C THR A 320 6.44 10.71 -0.52
N LYS A 321 5.96 10.58 -1.76
CA LYS A 321 5.47 9.29 -2.29
C LYS A 321 6.45 8.46 -3.15
N ARG A 322 7.66 8.95 -3.44
CA ARG A 322 8.67 8.20 -4.23
C ARG A 322 9.28 7.02 -3.47
N LEU A 323 9.62 7.24 -2.20
CA LEU A 323 10.27 6.23 -1.37
C LEU A 323 9.35 5.03 -1.06
N PRO A 324 8.07 5.20 -0.67
CA PRO A 324 7.16 4.07 -0.48
C PRO A 324 6.99 3.22 -1.75
N PHE A 325 6.94 3.87 -2.92
CA PHE A 325 6.88 3.17 -4.19
C PHE A 325 8.14 2.30 -4.43
N LEU A 326 9.34 2.86 -4.26
CA LEU A 326 10.59 2.10 -4.44
C LEU A 326 10.74 0.99 -3.40
N GLN A 327 10.27 1.20 -2.18
CA GLN A 327 10.25 0.17 -1.12
C GLN A 327 9.30 -0.99 -1.46
N ALA A 328 8.25 -0.76 -2.25
CA ALA A 328 7.36 -1.82 -2.70
C ALA A 328 7.98 -2.70 -3.80
N LYS A 329 8.95 -2.17 -4.56
CA LYS A 329 9.67 -2.92 -5.61
C LYS A 329 10.69 -3.87 -5.01
N ARG A 330 10.90 -5.00 -5.70
CA ARG A 330 11.86 -6.04 -5.27
C ARG A 330 13.20 -5.91 -5.95
N VAL A 331 13.24 -5.40 -7.17
CA VAL A 331 14.47 -5.21 -7.93
C VAL A 331 14.52 -3.79 -8.43
N LEU A 332 15.57 -3.08 -8.03
CA LEU A 332 15.86 -1.73 -8.51
C LEU A 332 17.09 -1.80 -9.42
N ALA A 333 16.88 -1.53 -10.71
CA ALA A 333 17.94 -1.47 -11.70
C ALA A 333 18.40 -0.02 -11.90
N VAL A 334 19.66 0.27 -11.61
CA VAL A 334 20.20 1.64 -11.61
C VAL A 334 21.72 1.63 -11.85
N THR A 335 22.26 2.67 -12.49
CA THR A 335 23.72 2.81 -12.62
C THR A 335 24.36 3.21 -11.27
N PRO A 336 25.60 2.77 -10.99
CA PRO A 336 26.31 3.10 -9.75
C PRO A 336 26.38 4.62 -9.49
N VAL A 337 26.57 5.41 -10.56
CA VAL A 337 26.62 6.88 -10.49
C VAL A 337 25.35 7.46 -9.87
N ARG A 338 24.18 6.95 -10.26
CA ARG A 338 22.88 7.39 -9.71
C ARG A 338 22.65 6.92 -8.28
N VAL A 339 23.10 5.72 -7.92
CA VAL A 339 23.00 5.20 -6.54
C VAL A 339 23.70 6.14 -5.56
N ILE A 340 24.87 6.66 -5.94
CA ILE A 340 25.64 7.60 -5.11
C ILE A 340 25.01 9.00 -5.13
N GLY A 341 24.58 9.44 -6.31
CA GLY A 341 24.10 10.79 -6.55
C GLY A 341 22.73 11.13 -5.94
N ASP A 342 21.90 10.13 -5.65
CA ASP A 342 20.55 10.30 -5.09
C ASP A 342 20.42 9.66 -3.68
N ALA A 343 19.98 10.47 -2.72
CA ALA A 343 19.82 10.05 -1.32
C ALA A 343 18.71 8.99 -1.12
N ILE A 344 17.77 8.85 -2.06
CA ILE A 344 16.66 7.90 -1.97
C ILE A 344 17.16 6.45 -1.79
N PHE A 345 18.28 6.09 -2.43
CA PHE A 345 18.85 4.73 -2.35
C PHE A 345 19.43 4.40 -0.98
N HIS A 346 19.87 5.40 -0.20
CA HIS A 346 20.38 5.17 1.16
C HIS A 346 19.28 4.79 2.15
N SER A 347 18.06 5.28 1.91
CA SER A 347 16.89 5.00 2.75
C SER A 347 16.27 3.62 2.51
N ILE A 348 16.78 2.87 1.53
CA ILE A 348 16.27 1.54 1.14
C ILE A 348 17.26 0.48 1.60
N ARG A 349 16.74 -0.57 2.24
CA ARG A 349 17.53 -1.75 2.63
C ARG A 349 17.55 -2.78 1.50
N TYR A 350 18.74 -3.23 1.12
CA TYR A 350 18.97 -4.25 0.11
C TYR A 350 19.50 -5.52 0.75
N ASP A 351 18.89 -6.65 0.41
CA ASP A 351 19.37 -7.96 0.86
C ASP A 351 20.53 -8.43 -0.03
N ALA A 352 20.45 -8.15 -1.33
CA ALA A 352 21.48 -8.54 -2.29
C ALA A 352 21.86 -7.43 -3.28
N LEU A 353 23.13 -7.41 -3.68
CA LEU A 353 23.66 -6.62 -4.80
C LEU A 353 24.01 -7.55 -5.97
N LEU A 354 23.47 -7.27 -7.15
CA LEU A 354 23.81 -7.92 -8.41
C LEU A 354 24.54 -6.92 -9.31
N VAL A 355 25.69 -7.31 -9.82
CA VAL A 355 26.58 -6.47 -10.64
C VAL A 355 26.74 -7.12 -12.01
N ASP A 356 26.21 -6.48 -13.06
CA ASP A 356 26.49 -6.83 -14.46
C ASP A 356 27.71 -6.05 -14.96
N GLU A 357 28.58 -6.70 -15.72
CA GLU A 357 29.84 -6.15 -16.23
C GLU A 357 30.70 -5.46 -15.14
N GLY A 358 30.88 -6.14 -14.01
CA GLY A 358 31.62 -5.65 -12.84
C GLY A 358 32.99 -5.03 -13.17
N PRO A 359 33.87 -5.68 -13.94
CA PRO A 359 35.17 -5.13 -14.34
C PRO A 359 35.13 -3.78 -15.04
N ARG A 360 33.96 -3.34 -15.54
CA ARG A 360 33.79 -2.01 -16.14
C ARG A 360 33.32 -0.94 -15.14
N ILE A 361 33.03 -1.32 -13.90
CA ILE A 361 32.63 -0.41 -12.83
C ILE A 361 33.85 -0.06 -11.98
N PRO A 362 34.19 1.24 -11.84
CA PRO A 362 35.29 1.67 -11.00
C PRO A 362 35.13 1.25 -9.54
N LEU A 363 36.25 0.90 -8.91
CA LEU A 363 36.30 0.35 -7.57
C LEU A 363 35.63 1.24 -6.51
N PRO A 364 35.84 2.57 -6.48
CA PRO A 364 35.17 3.42 -5.50
C PRO A 364 33.64 3.28 -5.56
N LEU A 365 33.09 3.17 -6.77
CA LEU A 365 31.64 3.02 -6.98
C LEU A 365 31.14 1.63 -6.59
N LEU A 366 31.89 0.59 -6.95
CA LEU A 366 31.55 -0.78 -6.61
C LEU A 366 31.52 -0.98 -5.08
N VAL A 367 32.53 -0.49 -4.36
CA VAL A 367 32.62 -0.62 -2.90
C VAL A 367 31.48 0.15 -2.22
N ALA A 368 31.20 1.37 -2.66
CA ALA A 368 30.11 2.16 -2.11
C ALA A 368 28.74 1.48 -2.31
N CYS A 369 28.49 0.88 -3.48
CA CYS A 369 27.27 0.10 -3.74
C CYS A 369 27.24 -1.22 -2.94
N ALA A 370 28.37 -1.92 -2.84
CA ALA A 370 28.49 -3.20 -2.11
C ALA A 370 28.13 -3.04 -0.64
N CYS A 371 28.49 -1.91 -0.03
CA CYS A 371 28.19 -1.62 1.36
C CYS A 371 26.70 -1.33 1.64
N LEU A 372 25.86 -1.22 0.61
CA LEU A 372 24.41 -1.12 0.78
C LEU A 372 23.72 -2.50 0.92
N ALA A 373 24.36 -3.58 0.45
CA ALA A 373 23.82 -4.93 0.49
C ALA A 373 24.18 -5.68 1.77
N ARG A 374 23.19 -6.32 2.39
CA ARG A 374 23.34 -6.95 3.70
C ARG A 374 23.84 -8.40 3.65
N GLU A 375 23.31 -9.20 2.73
CA GLU A 375 23.43 -10.67 2.81
C GLU A 375 24.30 -11.25 1.69
N ARG A 376 24.12 -10.77 0.45
CA ARG A 376 24.72 -11.40 -0.73
C ARG A 376 25.20 -10.40 -1.77
N ILE A 377 26.34 -10.68 -2.38
CA ILE A 377 26.85 -9.98 -3.56
C ILE A 377 27.03 -11.00 -4.69
N VAL A 378 26.56 -10.65 -5.88
CA VAL A 378 26.69 -11.44 -7.10
C VAL A 378 27.38 -10.59 -8.14
N LEU A 379 28.52 -11.04 -8.62
CA LEU A 379 29.37 -10.29 -9.53
C LEU A 379 29.49 -11.04 -10.85
N ALA A 380 29.12 -10.43 -11.96
CA ALA A 380 29.30 -10.97 -13.29
C ALA A 380 30.23 -10.09 -14.13
N GLY A 381 31.05 -10.71 -14.98
CA GLY A 381 31.93 -9.99 -15.89
C GLY A 381 32.86 -10.92 -16.65
N ASP A 382 33.70 -10.33 -17.48
CA ASP A 382 34.81 -11.03 -18.13
C ASP A 382 36.09 -10.87 -17.30
N PRO A 383 36.73 -11.95 -16.82
CA PRO A 383 37.96 -11.85 -16.03
C PRO A 383 39.12 -11.22 -16.81
N HIS A 384 39.12 -11.26 -18.16
CA HIS A 384 40.15 -10.63 -18.99
C HIS A 384 40.06 -9.10 -19.02
N GLU A 385 38.92 -8.52 -18.62
CA GLU A 385 38.75 -7.07 -18.50
C GLU A 385 39.34 -6.52 -17.18
N LEU A 386 39.78 -7.39 -16.26
CA LEU A 386 40.41 -6.96 -15.00
C LEU A 386 41.86 -6.51 -15.22
N PRO A 387 42.27 -5.36 -14.66
CA PRO A 387 43.64 -4.90 -14.75
C PRO A 387 44.57 -5.76 -13.87
N PRO A 388 45.86 -5.84 -14.22
CA PRO A 388 46.86 -6.44 -13.35
C PRO A 388 46.94 -5.65 -12.03
N SER A 389 47.33 -6.33 -10.95
CA SER A 389 47.51 -5.67 -9.66
C SER A 389 48.63 -4.64 -9.76
N SER A 390 48.29 -3.36 -9.55
CA SER A 390 49.26 -2.27 -9.59
C SER A 390 49.29 -1.52 -8.26
N PRO A 391 50.48 -1.14 -7.75
CA PRO A 391 50.59 -0.35 -6.53
C PRO A 391 50.02 1.04 -6.76
N THR A 392 49.12 1.45 -5.89
CA THR A 392 48.65 2.84 -5.82
C THR A 392 49.71 3.74 -5.17
N PRO A 393 49.66 5.06 -5.39
CA PRO A 393 50.50 6.04 -4.66
C PRO A 393 50.36 5.96 -3.13
N TYR A 394 49.33 5.25 -2.66
CA TYR A 394 48.96 5.10 -1.26
C TYR A 394 49.39 3.76 -0.65
N GLY A 395 50.24 3.00 -1.33
CA GLY A 395 50.85 1.76 -0.81
C GLY A 395 49.97 0.52 -0.86
N VAL A 396 48.79 0.60 -1.50
CA VAL A 396 47.88 -0.54 -1.68
C VAL A 396 47.95 -1.02 -3.13
N SER A 397 48.18 -2.31 -3.36
CA SER A 397 48.11 -2.90 -4.70
C SER A 397 46.67 -3.24 -5.05
N LEU A 398 46.15 -2.63 -6.12
CA LEU A 398 44.76 -2.82 -6.55
C LEU A 398 44.72 -3.55 -7.89
N GLY A 399 43.92 -4.61 -7.96
CA GLY A 399 43.65 -5.42 -9.17
C GLY A 399 42.27 -5.17 -9.78
N TRP A 400 41.76 -3.95 -9.63
CA TRP A 400 40.44 -3.52 -10.10
C TRP A 400 40.55 -2.12 -10.73
N PRO A 401 39.72 -1.76 -11.73
CA PRO A 401 39.77 -0.42 -12.28
C PRO A 401 39.45 0.63 -11.23
N THR A 402 40.31 1.63 -11.07
CA THR A 402 40.14 2.71 -10.08
C THR A 402 39.71 4.03 -10.71
N SER A 403 39.94 4.21 -12.01
CA SER A 403 39.70 5.48 -12.68
C SER A 403 38.21 5.76 -12.88
N LEU A 404 37.77 6.96 -12.52
CA LEU A 404 36.38 7.41 -12.67
C LEU A 404 36.16 8.22 -13.96
N SER A 405 37.26 8.69 -14.55
CA SER A 405 37.32 9.57 -15.72
C SER A 405 37.64 8.84 -17.05
N ARG A 406 38.08 7.58 -17.01
CA ARG A 406 38.48 6.80 -18.20
C ARG A 406 37.54 5.61 -18.45
N PRO A 407 37.03 5.38 -19.67
CA PRO A 407 36.46 4.07 -20.00
C PRO A 407 37.55 2.99 -19.85
N PRO A 408 37.20 1.79 -19.34
CA PRO A 408 38.16 0.70 -19.21
C PRO A 408 38.84 0.46 -20.56
N ALA A 409 40.16 0.30 -20.55
CA ALA A 409 40.96 0.12 -21.75
C ALA A 409 40.39 -1.03 -22.59
N ALA A 410 40.23 -0.81 -23.89
CA ALA A 410 39.87 -1.87 -24.83
C ALA A 410 40.88 -3.03 -24.69
N PRO A 411 40.43 -4.30 -24.78
CA PRO A 411 41.33 -5.43 -24.71
C PRO A 411 42.42 -5.28 -25.77
N ALA A 412 43.67 -5.58 -25.40
CA ALA A 412 44.78 -5.61 -26.33
C ALA A 412 44.40 -6.56 -27.48
N GLN A 413 44.40 -6.04 -28.71
CA GLN A 413 44.24 -6.88 -29.90
C GLN A 413 45.30 -8.00 -29.84
N PRO A 414 44.93 -9.26 -30.09
CA PRO A 414 45.91 -10.31 -30.21
C PRO A 414 46.87 -9.95 -31.34
N ALA A 415 48.17 -10.03 -31.07
CA ALA A 415 49.21 -9.76 -32.06
C ALA A 415 48.95 -10.59 -33.33
N PRO A 416 49.08 -10.00 -34.53
CA PRO A 416 48.97 -10.76 -35.76
C PRO A 416 50.07 -11.83 -35.80
N ALA A 417 49.66 -13.06 -36.11
CA ALA A 417 50.55 -14.20 -36.34
C ALA A 417 51.47 -13.98 -37.55
#